data_AF-A0A964UYH6-F1
#
_entry.id   AF-A0A964UYH6-F1
#
_cell.length_a   1.000
_cell.length_b   1.000
_cell.length_c   1.000
_cell.angle_alpha   90.00
_cell.angle_beta   90.00
_cell.angle_gamma   90.00
#
_symmetry.space_group_name_H-M   'P 1'
#
loop_
_entity.id
_entity.type
_entity.pdbx_description
1 polymer ?
#
loop_
_entity_poly.entity_id
_entity_poly.type
_entity_poly.pdbx_seq_one_letter_code
_entity_poly.pdbx_strand_id
1 'polypeptide(L)'
;MARRKKQAEGLGDTVEQVLEVTGIAKVAKWVMGEDCGCEERKQKLNELFPYNKPECLLEDEYEFLTWWFSETRNQMRPSEQLRILEIYNRTFHKNMQPTSCGSCLRDVLQKLKTLTDEYGK
;
A
#
# COMPACT_ATOMS: atom_id res chain seq x y z
N MET A 1 42.01 -12.14 -9.31
CA MET A 1 41.75 -10.77 -9.81
C MET A 1 40.42 -10.31 -9.22
N ALA A 2 40.47 -9.41 -8.23
CA ALA A 2 39.28 -8.94 -7.52
C ALA A 2 38.40 -8.09 -8.44
N ARG A 3 37.12 -8.46 -8.59
CA ARG A 3 36.12 -7.68 -9.35
C ARG A 3 35.95 -6.32 -8.67
N ARG A 4 36.28 -5.25 -9.39
CA ARG A 4 35.97 -3.85 -9.05
C ARG A 4 34.47 -3.75 -8.75
N LYS A 5 34.10 -3.34 -7.52
CA LYS A 5 32.74 -2.84 -7.25
C LYS A 5 32.56 -1.59 -8.10
N LYS A 6 31.62 -1.61 -9.05
CA LYS A 6 31.17 -0.39 -9.75
C LYS A 6 30.70 0.60 -8.69
N GLN A 7 31.27 1.81 -8.69
CA GLN A 7 30.68 2.91 -7.95
C GLN A 7 29.36 3.27 -8.64
N ALA A 8 28.31 3.51 -7.86
CA ALA A 8 27.03 3.98 -8.37
C ALA A 8 27.24 5.37 -8.99
N GLU A 9 27.07 5.48 -10.31
CA GLU A 9 27.32 6.72 -11.07
C GLU A 9 26.06 7.60 -11.19
N GLY A 10 24.92 7.19 -10.61
CA GLY A 10 23.68 7.96 -10.64
C GLY A 10 22.67 7.60 -9.55
N LEU A 11 21.63 8.45 -9.42
CA LEU A 11 20.50 8.25 -8.50
C LEU A 11 19.77 6.93 -8.77
N GLY A 12 19.74 6.47 -10.03
CA GLY A 12 19.18 5.17 -10.43
C GLY A 12 19.90 3.98 -9.80
N ASP A 13 21.23 3.91 -9.90
CA ASP A 13 22.03 2.83 -9.29
C ASP A 13 21.97 2.83 -7.76
N THR A 14 21.80 4.00 -7.14
CA THR A 14 21.69 4.11 -5.68
C THR A 14 20.33 3.60 -5.19
N VAL A 15 19.27 3.90 -5.94
CA VAL A 15 17.92 3.38 -5.68
C VAL A 15 17.89 1.88 -5.93
N GLU A 16 18.48 1.40 -7.03
CA GLU A 16 18.55 -0.02 -7.37
C GLU A 16 19.30 -0.85 -6.31
N GLN A 17 20.43 -0.34 -5.79
CA GLN A 17 21.16 -0.99 -4.69
C GLN A 17 20.40 -0.98 -3.36
N VAL A 18 19.66 0.11 -3.05
CA VAL A 18 18.82 0.18 -1.84
C VAL A 18 17.62 -0.77 -1.95
N LEU A 19 17.06 -0.93 -3.15
CA LEU A 19 15.93 -1.84 -3.45
C LEU A 19 16.33 -3.32 -3.44
N GLU A 20 17.55 -3.64 -3.90
CA GLU A 20 18.07 -5.01 -3.92
C GLU A 20 18.42 -5.51 -2.50
N VAL A 21 18.92 -4.61 -1.63
CA VAL A 21 19.28 -4.92 -0.24
C VAL A 21 18.06 -5.03 0.68
N THR A 22 16.98 -4.32 0.38
CA THR A 22 15.74 -4.33 1.19
C THR A 22 14.69 -5.36 0.73
N GLY A 23 14.92 -6.09 -0.37
CA GLY A 23 13.96 -7.05 -0.91
C GLY A 23 12.77 -6.41 -1.64
N ILE A 24 12.86 -5.10 -1.93
CA ILE A 24 11.84 -4.25 -2.55
C ILE A 24 12.04 -4.18 -4.08
N ALA A 25 12.91 -5.02 -4.65
CA ALA A 25 13.18 -5.09 -6.10
C ALA A 25 11.94 -5.41 -6.97
N LYS A 26 10.88 -6.00 -6.40
CA LYS A 26 9.58 -6.15 -7.07
C LYS A 26 8.77 -4.85 -7.12
N VAL A 27 8.81 -4.06 -6.06
CA VAL A 27 8.03 -2.83 -5.89
C VAL A 27 8.49 -1.75 -6.86
N ALA A 28 9.80 -1.63 -7.09
CA ALA A 28 10.29 -0.71 -8.12
C ALA A 28 9.91 -1.17 -9.53
N LYS A 29 9.84 -2.47 -9.79
CA LYS A 29 9.34 -3.01 -11.07
C LYS A 29 7.83 -2.83 -11.23
N TRP A 30 7.04 -2.83 -10.15
CA TRP A 30 5.60 -2.58 -10.17
C TRP A 30 5.27 -1.10 -10.34
N VAL A 31 6.08 -0.20 -9.78
CA VAL A 31 5.93 1.26 -9.91
C VAL A 31 6.54 1.78 -11.23
N MET A 32 7.62 1.16 -11.73
CA MET A 32 8.36 1.63 -12.91
C MET A 32 8.12 0.79 -14.18
N GLY A 33 7.39 -0.32 -14.09
CA GLY A 33 7.02 -1.17 -15.21
C GLY A 33 5.56 -0.99 -15.59
N GLU A 34 5.32 -0.17 -16.61
CA GLU A 34 4.19 -0.20 -17.54
C GLU A 34 2.79 -0.40 -16.91
N ASP A 35 2.09 0.71 -16.70
CA ASP A 35 0.61 0.74 -16.72
C ASP A 35 -0.10 -0.01 -15.58
N CYS A 36 0.30 0.20 -14.32
CA CYS A 36 -0.68 0.09 -13.25
C CYS A 36 -1.74 1.17 -13.52
N GLY A 37 -2.91 0.77 -14.05
CA GLY A 37 -4.10 1.58 -14.35
C GLY A 37 -4.74 2.26 -13.15
N CYS A 38 -3.90 2.66 -12.19
CA CYS A 38 -4.14 3.53 -11.06
C CYS A 38 -4.95 4.76 -11.48
N GLU A 39 -4.74 5.37 -12.66
CA GLU A 39 -5.57 6.51 -13.08
C GLU A 39 -7.01 6.11 -13.42
N GLU A 40 -7.24 5.07 -14.22
CA GLU A 40 -8.60 4.57 -14.51
C GLU A 40 -9.30 4.02 -13.27
N ARG A 41 -8.55 3.30 -12.42
CA ARG A 41 -9.04 2.81 -11.12
C ARG A 41 -9.34 3.96 -10.18
N LYS A 42 -8.50 4.99 -10.15
CA LYS A 42 -8.73 6.21 -9.37
C LYS A 42 -9.96 6.95 -9.88
N GLN A 43 -10.24 6.98 -11.18
CA GLN A 43 -11.48 7.55 -11.70
C GLN A 43 -12.70 6.77 -11.21
N LYS A 44 -12.70 5.44 -11.34
CA LYS A 44 -13.77 4.58 -10.79
C LYS A 44 -13.93 4.73 -9.28
N LEU A 45 -12.81 4.78 -8.54
CA LEU A 45 -12.80 4.99 -7.09
C LEU A 45 -13.28 6.39 -6.71
N ASN A 46 -12.98 7.42 -7.50
CA ASN A 46 -13.48 8.79 -7.27
C ASN A 46 -14.99 8.88 -7.48
N GLU A 47 -15.55 8.10 -8.41
CA GLU A 47 -17.01 7.96 -8.57
C GLU A 47 -17.65 7.24 -7.37
N LEU A 48 -16.99 6.21 -6.85
CA LEU A 48 -17.45 5.46 -5.66
C LEU A 48 -17.25 6.24 -4.34
N PHE A 49 -16.27 7.13 -4.28
CA PHE A 49 -15.92 7.93 -3.12
C PHE A 49 -16.00 9.45 -3.44
N PRO A 50 -17.20 10.03 -3.59
CA PRO A 50 -17.38 11.41 -4.08
C PRO A 50 -16.71 12.49 -3.21
N TYR A 51 -16.46 12.21 -1.93
CA TYR A 51 -15.86 13.16 -0.98
C TYR A 51 -14.41 12.82 -0.57
N ASN A 52 -13.90 11.63 -0.92
CA ASN A 52 -12.55 11.22 -0.58
C ASN A 52 -11.92 10.61 -1.83
N LYS A 53 -10.95 11.29 -2.44
CA LYS A 53 -10.21 10.74 -3.59
C LYS A 53 -9.05 9.89 -3.06
N PRO A 54 -9.12 8.55 -3.10
CA PRO A 54 -8.04 7.76 -2.57
C PRO A 54 -6.81 7.82 -3.47
N GLU A 55 -5.62 7.85 -2.87
CA GLU A 55 -4.36 7.58 -3.57
C GLU A 55 -4.22 6.08 -3.88
N CYS A 56 -3.33 5.73 -4.81
CA CYS A 56 -3.10 4.33 -5.12
C CYS A 56 -2.32 3.63 -4.00
N LEU A 57 -2.67 2.37 -3.74
CA LEU A 57 -1.94 1.51 -2.82
C LEU A 57 -0.56 1.22 -3.37
N LEU A 58 0.40 1.10 -2.46
CA LEU A 58 1.69 0.50 -2.77
C LEU A 58 1.57 -1.03 -2.77
N GLU A 59 2.49 -1.72 -3.44
CA GLU A 59 2.47 -3.19 -3.52
C GLU A 59 2.51 -3.84 -2.14
N ASP A 60 3.37 -3.35 -1.23
CA ASP A 60 3.51 -3.88 0.13
C ASP A 60 2.23 -3.68 0.96
N GLU A 61 1.52 -2.58 0.74
CA GLU A 61 0.24 -2.31 1.37
C GLU A 61 -0.86 -3.20 0.81
N TYR A 62 -0.88 -3.40 -0.51
CA TYR A 62 -1.84 -4.28 -1.16
C TYR A 62 -1.64 -5.74 -0.74
N GLU A 63 -0.40 -6.23 -0.71
CA GLU A 63 -0.08 -7.58 -0.22
C GLU A 63 -0.48 -7.74 1.26
N PHE A 64 -0.13 -6.76 2.09
CA PHE A 64 -0.52 -6.74 3.50
C PHE A 64 -2.04 -6.77 3.68
N LEU A 65 -2.78 -5.91 2.96
CA LEU A 65 -4.24 -5.85 3.05
C LEU A 65 -4.89 -7.12 2.53
N THR A 66 -4.39 -7.68 1.43
CA THR A 66 -4.90 -8.94 0.85
C THR A 66 -4.71 -10.10 1.84
N TRP A 67 -3.50 -10.26 2.39
CA TRP A 67 -3.22 -11.24 3.44
C TRP A 67 -4.03 -10.98 4.72
N TRP A 68 -4.25 -9.70 5.05
CA TRP A 68 -5.06 -9.30 6.18
C TRP A 68 -6.52 -9.70 5.99
N PHE A 69 -7.10 -9.47 4.82
CA PHE A 69 -8.51 -9.81 4.58
C PHE A 69 -8.75 -11.29 4.26
N SER A 70 -7.74 -12.05 3.84
CA SER A 70 -7.87 -13.48 3.56
C SER A 70 -7.97 -14.36 4.81
N GLU A 71 -7.39 -13.92 5.92
CA GLU A 71 -7.32 -14.70 7.16
C GLU A 71 -8.47 -14.34 8.11
N THR A 72 -9.14 -15.35 8.67
CA THR A 72 -10.22 -15.16 9.64
C THR A 72 -9.63 -14.84 11.02
N ARG A 73 -9.63 -13.55 11.39
CA ARG A 73 -9.16 -13.09 12.70
C ARG A 73 -10.31 -12.72 13.62
N ASN A 74 -10.29 -13.27 14.83
CA ASN A 74 -11.25 -12.94 15.89
C ASN A 74 -10.89 -11.65 16.64
N GLN A 75 -9.62 -11.23 16.59
CA GLN A 75 -9.11 -10.04 17.28
C GLN A 75 -8.03 -9.36 16.45
N MET A 76 -7.94 -8.03 16.56
CA MET A 76 -6.92 -7.22 15.93
C MET A 76 -5.79 -6.92 16.92
N ARG A 77 -4.53 -7.15 16.53
CA ARG A 77 -3.36 -6.78 17.33
C ARG A 77 -3.07 -5.29 17.19
N PRO A 78 -2.48 -4.65 18.21
CA PRO A 78 -2.14 -3.22 18.15
C PRO A 78 -1.21 -2.85 16.98
N SER A 79 -0.24 -3.70 16.65
CA SER A 79 0.67 -3.50 15.51
C SER A 79 -0.04 -3.53 14.17
N GLU A 80 -1.05 -4.39 14.05
CA GLU A 80 -1.85 -4.54 12.83
C GLU A 80 -2.77 -3.32 12.66
N GLN A 81 -3.37 -2.85 13.75
CA GLN A 81 -4.16 -1.63 13.76
C GLN A 81 -3.33 -0.41 13.31
N LEU A 82 -2.10 -0.28 13.82
CA LEU A 82 -1.20 0.82 13.45
C LEU A 82 -0.92 0.80 11.95
N ARG A 83 -0.58 -0.37 11.39
CA ARG A 83 -0.30 -0.50 9.96
C ARG A 83 -1.52 -0.21 9.09
N ILE A 84 -2.69 -0.70 9.47
CA ILE A 84 -3.95 -0.43 8.76
C ILE A 84 -4.28 1.06 8.75
N LEU A 85 -4.10 1.74 9.89
CA LEU A 85 -4.36 3.16 10.00
C LEU A 85 -3.36 4.00 9.22
N GLU A 86 -2.09 3.59 9.18
CA GLU A 86 -1.06 4.24 8.35
C GLU A 86 -1.44 4.21 6.87
N ILE A 87 -1.81 3.03 6.36
CA ILE A 87 -2.28 2.85 4.98
C ILE A 87 -3.53 3.69 4.73
N TYR A 88 -4.53 3.60 5.62
CA TYR A 88 -5.77 4.37 5.48
C TYR A 88 -5.53 5.89 5.47
N ASN A 89 -4.67 6.39 6.35
CA ASN A 89 -4.37 7.81 6.48
C ASN A 89 -3.65 8.33 5.23
N ARG A 90 -2.69 7.56 4.70
CA ARG A 90 -2.00 7.87 3.45
C ARG A 90 -2.99 7.87 2.28
N THR A 91 -3.68 6.75 2.07
CA THR A 91 -4.59 6.54 0.95
C THR A 91 -5.76 7.51 0.94
N PHE A 92 -6.44 7.72 2.07
CA PHE A 92 -7.65 8.56 2.12
C PHE A 92 -7.40 10.00 2.61
N HIS A 93 -6.12 10.39 2.76
CA HIS A 93 -5.70 11.68 3.32
C HIS A 93 -6.41 11.99 4.65
N LYS A 94 -6.44 11.02 5.55
CA LYS A 94 -7.03 11.13 6.90
C LYS A 94 -5.93 11.13 7.96
N ASN A 95 -6.29 11.53 9.17
CA ASN A 95 -5.40 11.54 10.34
C ASN A 95 -6.04 10.79 11.50
N MET A 96 -6.39 9.52 11.25
CA MET A 96 -7.03 8.67 12.25
C MET A 96 -5.98 8.06 13.17
N GLN A 97 -6.26 8.09 14.46
CA GLN A 97 -5.40 7.52 15.49
C GLN A 97 -5.91 6.13 15.93
N PRO A 98 -5.04 5.30 16.53
CA PRO A 98 -5.46 4.06 17.16
C PRO A 98 -6.62 4.29 18.12
N THR A 99 -7.67 3.50 17.96
CA THR A 99 -8.91 3.65 18.73
C THR A 99 -9.45 2.30 19.15
N SER A 100 -10.04 2.26 20.35
CA SER A 100 -10.82 1.12 20.84
C SER A 100 -12.28 1.14 20.32
N CYS A 101 -12.68 2.19 19.60
CA CYS A 101 -14.00 2.29 18.99
C CYS A 101 -14.18 1.27 17.85
N GLY A 102 -14.89 0.17 18.13
CA GLY A 102 -15.09 -0.91 17.16
C GLY A 102 -15.91 -0.50 15.92
N SER A 103 -16.86 0.42 16.04
CA SER A 103 -17.59 0.97 14.88
C SER A 103 -16.67 1.82 14.01
N CYS A 104 -15.91 2.74 14.60
CA CYS A 104 -14.97 3.61 13.90
C CYS A 104 -13.93 2.80 13.09
N LEU A 105 -13.41 1.73 13.69
CA LEU A 105 -12.46 0.83 13.03
C LEU A 105 -13.12 0.01 11.90
N ARG A 106 -14.39 -0.39 12.07
CA ARG A 106 -15.14 -1.10 11.04
C ARG A 106 -15.30 -0.25 9.77
N ASP A 107 -15.58 1.04 9.91
CA ASP A 107 -15.66 1.97 8.77
C ASP A 107 -14.35 2.06 7.99
N VAL A 108 -13.21 2.09 8.69
CA VAL A 108 -11.88 2.08 8.06
C VAL A 108 -11.65 0.79 7.28
N LEU A 109 -11.89 -0.34 7.93
CA LEU A 109 -11.69 -1.66 7.34
C LEU A 109 -12.59 -1.87 6.13
N GLN A 110 -13.84 -1.40 6.17
CA GLN A 110 -14.77 -1.52 5.05
C GLN A 110 -14.27 -0.74 3.83
N LYS A 111 -13.77 0.49 4.02
CA LYS A 111 -13.22 1.31 2.93
C LYS A 111 -11.97 0.69 2.32
N LEU A 112 -11.04 0.23 3.17
CA LEU A 112 -9.83 -0.45 2.70
C LEU A 112 -10.16 -1.76 2.00
N LYS A 113 -11.15 -2.50 2.48
CA LYS A 113 -11.62 -3.73 1.84
C LYS A 113 -12.17 -3.44 0.45
N THR A 114 -13.11 -2.50 0.31
CA THR A 114 -13.63 -2.09 -1.00
C THR A 114 -12.49 -1.67 -1.92
N LEU A 115 -11.53 -0.90 -1.42
CA LEU A 115 -10.39 -0.48 -2.23
C LEU A 115 -9.53 -1.66 -2.66
N THR A 116 -9.27 -2.63 -1.78
CA THR A 116 -8.49 -3.84 -2.11
C THR A 116 -9.23 -4.74 -3.09
N ASP A 117 -10.56 -4.90 -2.95
CA ASP A 117 -11.41 -5.66 -3.86
C ASP A 117 -11.40 -5.07 -5.28
N GLU A 118 -11.34 -3.73 -5.44
CA GLU A 118 -11.21 -3.09 -6.75
C GLU A 118 -9.84 -3.32 -7.42
N TYR A 119 -8.80 -3.67 -6.66
CA TYR A 119 -7.50 -4.06 -7.21
C TYR A 119 -7.45 -5.54 -7.63
N GLY A 120 -8.31 -6.38 -7.03
CA GLY A 120 -8.44 -7.80 -7.36
C GLY A 120 -9.41 -8.12 -8.50
N LYS A 121 -10.08 -7.10 -9.07
CA LYS A 121 -10.94 -7.19 -10.26
C LYS A 121 -10.16 -6.88 -11.54
#